data_AF-A7T380-F1
#
_entry.id   AF-A7T380-F1
#
_cell.length_a   1.000
_cell.length_b   1.000
_cell.length_c   1.000
_cell.angle_alpha   90.00
_cell.angle_beta   90.00
_cell.angle_gamma   90.00
#
_symmetry.space_group_name_H-M   'P 1'
#
loop_
_entity.id
_entity.type
_entity.pdbx_description
1 polymer ?
#
loop_
_entity_poly.entity_id
_entity_poly.type
_entity_poly.pdbx_seq_one_letter_code
_entity_poly.pdbx_strand_id
1 'polypeptide(L)' 'VRLLIATIAFGMGVDCKGVKRVIHYGPSKSVEAYIQETNRAGRDGSNSVAYLLY' A
#
# COMPACT_ATOMS: atom_id res chain seq x y z
N VAL A 1 9.98 3.47 12.86
CA VAL A 1 8.59 2.97 12.72
C VAL A 1 8.62 1.73 11.84
N ARG A 2 7.99 0.62 12.23
CA ARG A 2 7.97 -0.65 11.45
C ARG A 2 6.62 -0.99 10.83
N LEU A 3 5.55 -0.35 11.31
CA LEU A 3 4.17 -0.51 10.83
C LEU A 3 3.54 0.89 10.78
N LEU A 4 2.82 1.17 9.71
CA LEU A 4 2.02 2.38 9.55
C LEU A 4 0.58 1.95 9.28
N ILE A 5 -0.36 2.47 10.07
CA ILE A 5 -1.79 2.30 9.85
C ILE A 5 -2.31 3.66 9.39
N ALA A 6 -2.94 3.70 8.23
CA ALA A 6 -3.40 4.94 7.62
C ALA A 6 -4.66 4.71 6.81
N THR A 7 -5.45 5.78 6.64
CA THR A 7 -6.52 5.84 5.65
C THR A 7 -5.97 6.35 4.31
N ILE A 8 -6.81 6.34 3.28
CA ILE A 8 -6.50 6.79 1.91
C ILE A 8 -5.91 8.22 1.89
N ALA A 9 -6.24 9.06 2.88
CA ALA A 9 -5.75 10.43 3.02
C ALA A 9 -4.21 10.52 3.18
N PHE A 10 -3.55 9.43 3.57
CA PHE A 10 -2.09 9.34 3.59
C PHE A 10 -1.52 9.07 2.17
N GLY A 11 -2.08 9.76 1.17
CA GLY A 11 -2.14 9.42 -0.26
C GLY A 11 -0.95 9.90 -1.10
N MET A 12 -0.69 11.20 -1.02
CA MET A 12 0.21 11.92 -1.93
C MET A 12 1.55 12.20 -1.27
N GLY A 13 2.63 11.99 -2.03
CA GLY A 13 4.00 12.38 -1.62
C GLY A 13 4.72 11.40 -0.69
N VAL A 14 4.12 10.26 -0.36
CA VAL A 14 4.80 9.22 0.43
C VAL A 14 5.78 8.46 -0.47
N ASP A 15 7.08 8.64 -0.22
CA ASP A 15 8.14 7.81 -0.79
C ASP A 15 8.88 7.02 0.29
N CYS A 16 8.34 5.84 0.62
CA CYS A 16 8.96 4.90 1.55
C CYS A 16 9.44 3.68 0.77
N LYS A 17 10.71 3.70 0.34
CA LYS A 17 11.28 2.65 -0.52
C LYS A 17 11.32 1.25 0.12
N GLY A 18 11.30 1.15 1.45
CA GLY A 18 11.41 -0.12 2.18
C GLY A 18 10.09 -0.83 2.50
N VAL A 19 8.96 -0.43 1.90
CA VAL A 19 7.66 -1.06 2.18
C VAL A 19 7.59 -2.43 1.48
N LYS A 20 7.53 -3.51 2.25
CA LYS A 20 7.44 -4.89 1.73
C LYS A 20 6.03 -5.46 1.73
N ARG A 21 5.12 -4.88 2.52
CA ARG A 21 3.76 -5.38 2.71
C ARG A 21 2.78 -4.23 2.76
N VAL A 22 1.69 -4.37 2.02
CA VAL A 22 0.51 -3.49 2.10
C VAL A 22 -0.70 -4.38 2.41
N ILE A 23 -1.50 -3.99 3.38
CA ILE A 23 -2.68 -4.74 3.81
C ILE A 23 -3.89 -3.80 3.70
N HIS A 24 -4.84 -4.17 2.85
CA HIS A 24 -6.14 -3.51 2.75
C HIS A 24 -7.13 -4.23 3.66
N TYR A 25 -7.73 -3.50 4.58
CA TYR A 25 -8.82 -3.99 5.42
C TYR A 25 -10.14 -3.49 4.83
N GLY A 26 -10.76 -4.34 4.02
CA GLY A 26 -11.85 -3.99 3.11
C GLY A 26 -11.36 -3.60 1.71
N PRO A 27 -12.25 -3.65 0.71
CA PRO A 27 -11.90 -3.32 -0.66
C PRO A 27 -11.69 -1.82 -0.85
N SER A 28 -10.76 -1.47 -1.75
CA SER A 28 -10.61 -0.09 -2.23
C SER A 28 -11.84 0.35 -3.03
N LYS A 29 -12.00 1.66 -3.21
CA LYS A 29 -13.17 2.24 -3.90
C LYS A 29 -13.27 1.84 -5.37
N SER A 30 -12.13 1.59 -6.02
CA SER A 30 -12.05 1.15 -7.41
C SER A 30 -10.78 0.31 -7.62
N VAL A 31 -10.67 -0.32 -8.78
CA VAL A 31 -9.48 -1.09 -9.18
C VAL A 31 -8.27 -0.17 -9.33
N GLU A 32 -8.45 1.02 -9.89
CA GLU A 32 -7.39 2.02 -10.06
C GLU A 32 -6.88 2.51 -8.70
N ALA A 33 -7.79 2.75 -7.75
CA ALA A 33 -7.43 3.10 -6.38
C ALA A 33 -6.61 1.98 -5.72
N TYR A 34 -7.06 0.73 -5.85
CA TYR A 34 -6.33 -0.43 -5.32
C TYR A 34 -4.91 -0.53 -5.92
N ILE A 35 -4.77 -0.33 -7.23
CA ILE A 35 -3.46 -0.34 -7.90
C ILE A 35 -2.57 0.78 -7.35
N GLN A 36 -3.11 2.00 -7.21
CA GLN A 36 -2.34 3.14 -6.69
C GLN A 36 -1.90 2.93 -5.23
N GLU A 37 -2.78 2.38 -4.39
CA GLU A 37 -2.54 2.12 -2.97
C GLU A 37 -1.52 0.98 -2.77
N THR A 38 -1.62 -0.10 -3.54
CA THR A 38 -0.70 -1.26 -3.47
C THR A 38 0.69 -0.97 -4.04
N ASN A 39 0.81 -0.11 -5.07
CA ASN A 39 2.09 0.33 -5.68
C ASN A 39 3.02 1.13 -4.73
N ARG A 40 2.66 1.24 -3.46
CA ARG A 40 3.54 1.72 -2.39
C ARG A 40 4.54 0.66 -1.94
N ALA A 41 4.19 -0.61 -2.08
CA ALA A 41 5.10 -1.72 -1.79
C ALA A 41 6.09 -1.91 -2.94
N GLY A 42 7.30 -2.42 -2.63
CA GLY A 42 8.23 -2.90 -3.65
C GLY A 42 8.89 -1.82 -4.51
N ARG A 43 8.86 -0.54 -4.10
CA ARG A 43 9.54 0.56 -4.81
C ARG A 43 11.06 0.43 -4.88
N ASP A 44 11.64 -0.41 -4.04
CA ASP A 44 13.07 -0.76 -4.06
C ASP A 44 13.39 -1.92 -5.03
N GLY A 45 12.42 -2.42 -5.80
CA GLY A 45 12.60 -3.51 -6.75
C GLY A 45 12.66 -4.91 -6.12
N SER A 46 12.45 -5.00 -4.81
CA SER A 46 12.39 -6.29 -4.12
C SER A 46 10.98 -6.89 -4.14
N ASN A 47 10.91 -8.21 -3.89
CA ASN A 47 9.63 -8.87 -3.72
C ASN A 47 8.82 -8.24 -2.59
N SER A 48 7.56 -7.92 -2.90
CA SER A 48 6.59 -7.35 -1.97
C SER A 48 5.23 -8.01 -2.15
N VAL A 49 4.39 -7.90 -1.13
CA VAL A 49 3.07 -8.56 -1.11
C VAL A 49 1.98 -7.56 -0.75
N ALA A 50 0.89 -7.61 -1.51
CA ALA A 50 -0.35 -6.92 -1.20
C ALA A 50 -1.40 -7.94 -0.75
N TYR A 51 -2.01 -7.69 0.42
CA TYR A 51 -3.12 -8.48 0.94
C TYR A 51 -4.40 -7.63 0.89
N LEU A 52 -5.49 -8.26 0.47
CA LEU A 52 -6.85 -7.74 0.58
C LEU A 52 -7.61 -8.64 1.57
N LEU A 53 -7.96 -8.10 2.72
CA LEU A 53 -8.79 -8.79 3.71
C LEU A 53 -10.22 -8.28 3.53
N TYR A 54 -11.15 -9.19 3.26
CA TYR A 54 -12.58 -8.91 3.14
C TYR A 54 -13.31 -9.48 4.35
#